data_AF-T1I389-F1
#
_entry.id   AF-T1I389-F1
#
_cell.length_a   1.000
_cell.length_b   1.000
_cell.length_c   1.000
_cell.angle_alpha   90.00
_cell.angle_beta   90.00
_cell.angle_gamma   90.00
#
_symmetry.space_group_name_H-M   'P 1'
#
loop_
_entity.id
_entity.type
_entity.pdbx_description
1 polymer ?
#
loop_
_entity_poly.entity_id
_entity_poly.type
_entity_poly.pdbx_seq_one_letter_code
_entity_poly.pdbx_strand_id
1 'polypeptide(L)'
;MIGPTHYVAPTNSLSQGSDKFFIRTLFWNAGGLTNDKFAELKHITIKENADVVGVVEAGAATDNPEFYRLPGFQIYVLKRARITAACLRSEVKCRQKAKADGKRWQVLVEPGGRVPPNLTRRDGVACFRLLTGHDYLQDHLCRIGLAVDPTCTLCGREDMSSEHLDVCPSIEDIRIHILSDDIYRKKALVYWEARRRMAELP
;
A
#
# COMPACT_ATOMS: atom_id res chain seq x y z
N MET A 1 6.53 38.48 -15.93
CA MET A 1 5.52 38.69 -14.88
C MET A 1 4.27 37.95 -15.31
N ILE A 2 3.89 36.88 -14.61
CA ILE A 2 2.63 36.15 -14.84
C ILE A 2 1.78 36.42 -13.60
N GLY A 3 0.63 37.07 -13.79
CA GLY A 3 -0.27 37.49 -12.71
C GLY A 3 -1.04 36.32 -12.07
N PRO A 4 -1.76 36.59 -10.96
CA PRO A 4 -2.57 35.58 -10.28
C PRO A 4 -3.61 35.01 -11.25
N THR A 5 -3.65 33.68 -11.35
CA THR A 5 -4.65 32.98 -12.18
C THR A 5 -5.85 32.66 -11.30
N HIS A 6 -6.98 33.33 -11.53
CA HIS A 6 -8.23 33.01 -10.85
C HIS A 6 -8.78 31.70 -11.42
N TYR A 7 -8.75 30.64 -10.62
CA TYR A 7 -9.43 29.39 -10.95
C TYR A 7 -10.62 29.20 -10.01
N VAL A 8 -11.84 29.34 -10.56
CA VAL A 8 -13.07 29.01 -9.86
C VAL A 8 -13.40 27.57 -10.21
N ALA A 9 -13.12 26.63 -9.30
CA ALA A 9 -13.51 25.24 -9.46
C ALA A 9 -14.99 25.08 -9.07
N PRO A 10 -15.88 24.58 -9.96
CA PRO A 10 -17.20 24.15 -9.54
C PRO A 10 -17.05 22.79 -8.84
N THR A 11 -17.29 22.73 -7.53
CA THR A 11 -17.39 21.45 -6.83
C THR A 11 -18.78 20.87 -7.01
N ASN A 12 -18.85 19.68 -7.60
CA ASN A 12 -20.05 18.85 -7.65
C ASN A 12 -20.61 18.63 -6.23
N SER A 13 -21.92 18.80 -6.15
CA SER A 13 -22.78 18.92 -4.97
C SER A 13 -22.81 17.71 -4.04
N LEU A 14 -23.06 17.98 -2.74
CA LEU A 14 -24.10 17.29 -1.93
C LEU A 14 -24.30 18.01 -0.58
N SER A 15 -25.29 18.91 -0.50
CA SER A 15 -26.21 19.07 0.64
C SER A 15 -27.23 20.18 0.32
N GLN A 16 -28.51 19.81 0.25
CA GLN A 16 -29.60 20.79 0.27
C GLN A 16 -29.66 21.43 1.65
N GLY A 17 -29.43 22.74 1.69
CA GLY A 17 -29.48 23.59 2.87
C GLY A 17 -29.17 25.01 2.43
N SER A 18 -30.00 25.95 2.85
CA SER A 18 -29.94 27.38 2.54
C SER A 18 -28.58 28.02 2.86
N ASP A 19 -28.20 28.97 2.00
CA ASP A 19 -26.91 29.68 1.88
C ASP A 19 -25.77 28.90 1.20
N LYS A 20 -25.50 29.26 -0.07
CA LYS A 20 -24.31 28.83 -0.81
C LYS A 20 -23.07 29.47 -0.16
N PHE A 21 -22.41 28.75 0.73
CA PHE A 21 -21.07 29.09 1.17
C PHE A 21 -20.09 28.87 0.01
N PHE A 22 -19.56 29.97 -0.53
CA PHE A 22 -18.50 29.91 -1.55
C PHE A 22 -17.14 30.00 -0.86
N ILE A 23 -16.35 28.92 -0.96
CA ILE A 23 -14.95 28.91 -0.52
C ILE A 23 -14.09 29.52 -1.63
N ARG A 24 -13.47 30.67 -1.37
CA ARG A 24 -12.52 31.32 -2.29
C ARG A 24 -11.13 30.76 -2.06
N THR A 25 -10.56 30.13 -3.09
CA THR A 25 -9.21 29.56 -3.03
C THR A 25 -8.25 30.33 -3.93
N LEU A 26 -7.10 30.72 -3.38
CA LEU A 26 -6.00 31.34 -4.12
C LEU A 26 -4.87 30.31 -4.28
N PHE A 27 -4.39 30.08 -5.50
CA PHE A 27 -3.16 29.30 -5.74
C PHE A 27 -2.09 30.19 -6.36
N TRP A 28 -0.89 30.18 -5.78
CA TRP A 28 0.22 31.00 -6.23
C TRP A 28 1.52 30.20 -6.36
N ASN A 29 2.13 30.25 -7.55
CA ASN A 29 3.50 29.81 -7.73
C ASN A 29 4.47 30.95 -7.40
N ALA A 30 5.20 30.81 -6.29
CA ALA A 30 6.07 31.85 -5.79
C ALA A 30 7.45 31.86 -6.46
N GLY A 31 7.96 30.73 -6.98
CA GLY A 31 9.33 30.63 -7.49
C GLY A 31 10.39 31.14 -6.49
N GLY A 32 10.18 30.88 -5.20
CA GLY A 32 10.87 31.44 -4.04
C GLY A 32 10.03 32.54 -3.37
N LEU A 33 9.63 32.32 -2.12
CA LEU A 33 8.83 33.22 -1.31
C LEU A 33 9.75 34.16 -0.51
N THR A 34 10.12 35.29 -1.11
CA THR A 34 10.85 36.36 -0.41
C THR A 34 9.90 37.18 0.47
N ASN A 35 10.46 38.01 1.36
CA ASN A 35 9.65 38.91 2.20
C ASN A 35 8.74 39.84 1.37
N ASP A 36 9.25 40.39 0.26
CA ASP A 36 8.46 41.28 -0.60
C ASP A 36 7.27 40.55 -1.23
N LYS A 37 7.50 39.33 -1.76
CA LYS A 37 6.42 38.48 -2.29
C LYS A 37 5.43 38.08 -1.20
N PHE A 38 5.91 37.85 0.02
CA PHE A 38 5.01 37.55 1.13
C PHE A 38 4.16 38.75 1.54
N ALA A 39 4.69 39.98 1.48
CA ALA A 39 3.91 41.20 1.68
C ALA A 39 2.85 41.38 0.57
N GLU A 40 3.21 41.08 -0.68
CA GLU A 40 2.25 41.05 -1.80
C GLU A 40 1.14 40.01 -1.55
N LEU A 41 1.49 38.79 -1.13
CA LEU A 41 0.52 37.74 -0.80
C LEU A 41 -0.46 38.15 0.29
N LYS A 42 0.01 38.85 1.34
CA LYS A 42 -0.86 39.37 2.40
C LYS A 42 -1.91 40.30 1.81
N HIS A 43 -1.48 41.23 0.96
CA HIS A 43 -2.36 42.20 0.35
C HIS A 43 -3.40 41.51 -0.55
N ILE A 44 -2.97 40.56 -1.40
CA ILE A 44 -3.85 39.81 -2.29
C ILE A 44 -4.85 38.96 -1.50
N THR A 45 -4.40 38.24 -0.47
CA THR A 45 -5.26 37.39 0.35
C THR A 45 -6.41 38.19 0.99
N ILE A 46 -6.12 39.38 1.49
CA ILE A 46 -7.13 40.30 2.08
C ILE A 46 -8.04 40.86 0.98
N LYS A 47 -7.46 41.36 -0.11
CA LYS A 47 -8.20 41.96 -1.22
C LYS A 47 -9.20 41.00 -1.86
N GLU A 48 -8.77 39.75 -2.07
CA GLU A 48 -9.58 38.70 -2.70
C GLU A 48 -10.48 37.96 -1.69
N ASN A 49 -10.39 38.31 -0.40
CA ASN A 49 -11.13 37.67 0.70
C ASN A 49 -11.04 36.13 0.64
N ALA A 50 -9.82 35.62 0.44
CA ALA A 50 -9.59 34.19 0.24
C ALA A 50 -9.82 33.40 1.54
N ASP A 51 -10.43 32.22 1.43
CA ASP A 51 -10.62 31.29 2.54
C ASP A 51 -9.48 30.27 2.62
N VAL A 52 -8.89 29.93 1.46
CA VAL A 52 -7.77 28.98 1.36
C VAL A 52 -6.70 29.56 0.44
N VAL A 53 -5.43 29.48 0.87
CA VAL A 53 -4.27 29.96 0.09
C VAL A 53 -3.27 28.82 -0.07
N GLY A 54 -3.02 28.40 -1.31
CA GLY A 54 -1.99 27.44 -1.67
C GLY A 54 -0.79 28.15 -2.29
N VAL A 55 0.39 28.04 -1.67
CA VAL A 55 1.65 28.56 -2.23
C VAL A 55 2.53 27.38 -2.66
N VAL A 56 2.93 27.36 -3.92
CA VAL A 56 3.86 26.37 -4.48
C VAL A 56 5.21 27.00 -4.79
N GLU A 57 6.26 26.18 -4.80
CA GLU A 57 7.65 26.61 -5.02
C GLU A 57 8.13 27.72 -4.08
N ALA A 58 7.69 27.72 -2.82
CA ALA A 58 8.05 28.75 -1.85
C ALA A 58 9.56 28.79 -1.51
N GLY A 59 10.32 27.75 -1.85
CA GLY A 59 11.77 27.66 -1.63
C GLY A 59 12.14 27.06 -0.26
N ALA A 60 13.42 26.75 -0.04
CA ALA A 60 13.87 26.05 1.18
C ALA A 60 13.79 26.91 2.46
N ALA A 61 13.76 28.24 2.32
CA ALA A 61 13.70 29.19 3.44
C ALA A 61 12.34 29.20 4.18
N THR A 62 11.33 28.46 3.69
CA THR A 62 9.97 28.43 4.26
C THR A 62 9.70 27.25 5.20
N ASP A 63 10.73 26.48 5.57
CA ASP A 63 10.59 25.35 6.51
C ASP A 63 10.28 25.80 7.95
N ASN A 64 10.46 27.09 8.27
CA ASN A 64 9.97 27.69 9.51
C ASN A 64 8.68 28.49 9.24
N PRO A 65 7.50 27.97 9.64
CA PRO A 65 6.21 28.60 9.40
C PRO A 65 6.02 29.93 10.15
N GLU A 66 6.84 30.22 11.17
CA GLU A 66 6.69 31.43 11.97
C GLU A 66 6.97 32.71 11.19
N PHE A 67 7.87 32.66 10.21
CA PHE A 67 8.20 33.82 9.37
C PHE A 67 7.08 34.21 8.41
N TYR A 68 6.16 33.27 8.12
CA TYR A 68 5.15 33.44 7.09
C TYR A 68 3.72 33.45 7.65
N ARG A 69 3.54 33.97 8.88
CA ARG A 69 2.21 34.11 9.49
C ARG A 69 1.32 35.09 8.73
N LEU A 70 0.19 34.56 8.24
CA LEU A 70 -0.94 35.33 7.72
C LEU A 70 -1.99 35.46 8.84
N PRO A 71 -2.31 36.68 9.30
CA PRO A 71 -3.33 36.88 10.32
C PRO A 71 -4.67 36.25 9.91
N GLY A 72 -5.28 35.47 10.81
CA GLY A 72 -6.55 34.79 10.54
C GLY A 72 -6.45 33.46 9.79
N PHE A 73 -5.25 33.04 9.36
CA PHE A 73 -5.04 31.75 8.68
C PHE A 73 -4.25 30.78 9.54
N GLN A 74 -4.67 29.51 9.49
CA GLN A 74 -3.83 28.41 9.97
C GLN A 74 -2.88 27.97 8.86
N ILE A 75 -1.59 27.89 9.17
CA ILE A 75 -0.55 27.58 8.18
C ILE A 75 -0.13 26.13 8.30
N TYR A 76 -0.08 25.47 7.14
CA TYR A 76 0.45 24.13 6.97
C TYR A 76 1.60 24.17 5.98
N VAL A 77 2.81 23.81 6.44
CA VAL A 77 3.99 23.70 5.60
C VAL A 77 4.23 22.23 5.24
N LEU A 78 4.17 21.94 3.95
CA LEU A 78 4.54 20.62 3.42
C LEU A 78 6.04 20.60 3.12
N LYS A 79 6.82 20.06 4.05
CA LYS A 79 8.28 19.91 3.87
C LYS A 79 8.58 19.11 2.60
N ARG A 80 9.52 19.60 1.78
CA ARG A 80 9.94 18.95 0.52
C ARG A 80 10.26 17.47 0.71
N ALA A 81 10.96 17.10 1.78
CA ALA A 81 11.28 15.71 2.11
C ALA A 81 10.03 14.82 2.28
N ARG A 82 8.96 15.34 2.88
CA ARG A 82 7.69 14.62 3.07
C ARG A 82 6.97 14.43 1.73
N ILE A 83 6.99 15.45 0.86
CA ILE A 83 6.44 15.38 -0.50
C ILE A 83 7.22 14.36 -1.32
N THR A 84 8.55 14.50 -1.41
CA THR A 84 9.41 13.56 -2.15
C THR A 84 9.24 12.13 -1.65
N ALA A 85 9.23 11.90 -0.35
CA ALA A 85 9.02 10.57 0.20
C ALA A 85 7.62 10.02 -0.09
N ALA A 86 6.58 10.85 -0.05
CA ALA A 86 5.21 10.44 -0.40
C ALA A 86 5.07 10.11 -1.90
N CYS A 87 5.60 10.97 -2.77
CA CYS A 87 5.65 10.75 -4.21
C CYS A 87 6.42 9.47 -4.53
N LEU A 88 7.62 9.30 -3.97
CA LEU A 88 8.42 8.09 -4.13
C LEU A 88 7.68 6.84 -3.67
N ARG A 89 7.04 6.87 -2.48
CA ARG A 89 6.22 5.75 -2.00
C ARG A 89 5.07 5.43 -2.95
N SER A 90 4.40 6.45 -3.48
CA SER A 90 3.30 6.29 -4.43
C SER A 90 3.79 5.66 -5.73
N GLU A 91 4.88 6.18 -6.29
CA GLU A 91 5.49 5.67 -7.53
C GLU A 91 5.96 4.22 -7.36
N VAL A 92 6.68 3.92 -6.27
CA VAL A 92 7.11 2.56 -5.94
C VAL A 92 5.89 1.65 -5.80
N LYS A 93 4.83 2.08 -5.11
CA LYS A 93 3.60 1.29 -4.96
C LYS A 93 2.94 1.02 -6.31
N CYS A 94 2.77 2.03 -7.17
CA CYS A 94 2.20 1.85 -8.50
C CYS A 94 3.03 0.90 -9.36
N ARG A 95 4.36 1.05 -9.34
CA ARG A 95 5.28 0.17 -10.07
C ARG A 95 5.21 -1.28 -9.58
N GLN A 96 5.16 -1.49 -8.26
CA GLN A 96 5.03 -2.84 -7.71
C GLN A 96 3.66 -3.44 -7.99
N LYS A 97 2.57 -2.64 -7.97
CA LYS A 97 1.23 -3.08 -8.36
C LYS A 97 1.20 -3.54 -9.82
N ALA A 98 1.82 -2.79 -10.73
CA ALA A 98 1.95 -3.18 -12.13
C ALA A 98 2.75 -4.47 -12.31
N LYS A 99 3.85 -4.67 -11.57
CA LYS A 99 4.65 -5.91 -11.62
C LYS A 99 3.91 -7.13 -11.06
N ALA A 100 3.00 -6.91 -10.12
CA ALA A 100 2.23 -7.98 -9.50
C ALA A 100 1.03 -8.39 -10.36
N ASP A 101 0.63 -7.59 -11.37
CA ASP A 101 -0.54 -7.86 -12.19
C ASP A 101 -0.42 -9.21 -12.94
N GLY A 102 -1.46 -10.04 -12.85
CA GLY A 102 -1.49 -11.38 -13.41
C GLY A 102 -0.55 -12.38 -12.71
N LYS A 103 0.11 -12.00 -11.61
CA LYS A 103 0.93 -12.91 -10.81
C LYS A 103 0.14 -13.43 -9.62
N ARG A 104 0.46 -14.64 -9.17
CA ARG A 104 -0.16 -15.26 -7.98
C ARG A 104 -0.13 -14.36 -6.74
N TRP A 105 0.95 -13.61 -6.56
CA TRP A 105 1.16 -12.71 -5.44
C TRP A 105 0.50 -11.33 -5.60
N GLN A 106 -0.31 -11.10 -6.64
CA GLN A 106 -1.13 -9.89 -6.81
C GLN A 106 -2.02 -9.60 -5.60
N VAL A 107 -2.50 -10.65 -4.95
CA VAL A 107 -3.32 -10.59 -3.74
C VAL A 107 -2.66 -9.80 -2.60
N LEU A 108 -1.33 -9.74 -2.54
CA LEU A 108 -0.60 -8.98 -1.51
C LEU A 108 -0.68 -7.45 -1.69
N VAL A 109 -1.04 -6.98 -2.89
CA VAL A 109 -1.19 -5.55 -3.18
C VAL A 109 -2.26 -4.94 -2.27
N GLU A 110 -3.39 -5.63 -2.16
CA GLU A 110 -4.54 -5.18 -1.39
C GLU A 110 -4.41 -5.56 0.09
N PRO A 111 -4.70 -4.64 1.04
CA PRO A 111 -4.52 -4.90 2.46
C PRO A 111 -5.21 -6.17 2.98
N GLY A 112 -6.42 -6.45 2.48
CA GLY A 112 -7.19 -7.64 2.88
C GLY A 112 -6.62 -8.97 2.37
N GLY A 113 -5.75 -8.95 1.37
CA GLY A 113 -5.10 -10.15 0.84
C GLY A 113 -3.75 -10.46 1.49
N ARG A 114 -3.30 -9.65 2.44
CA ARG A 114 -2.01 -9.83 3.12
C ARG A 114 -2.12 -10.85 4.25
N VAL A 115 -1.03 -11.56 4.48
CA VAL A 115 -0.88 -12.42 5.67
C VAL A 115 -0.97 -11.55 6.93
N PRO A 116 -1.84 -11.88 7.91
CA PRO A 116 -2.00 -11.07 9.10
C PRO A 116 -0.70 -10.91 9.90
N PRO A 117 -0.40 -9.70 10.41
CA PRO A 117 0.86 -9.42 11.10
C PRO A 117 0.92 -10.01 12.53
N ASN A 118 -0.22 -10.40 13.09
CA ASN A 118 -0.34 -10.95 14.45
C ASN A 118 -0.10 -12.46 14.51
N LEU A 119 0.18 -13.12 13.38
CA LEU A 119 0.53 -14.54 13.36
C LEU A 119 1.93 -14.77 13.95
N THR A 120 2.15 -15.98 14.48
CA THR A 120 3.51 -16.39 14.82
C THR A 120 4.40 -16.39 13.58
N ARG A 121 5.71 -16.19 13.73
CA ARG A 121 6.66 -16.25 12.60
C ARG A 121 6.50 -17.55 11.81
N ARG A 122 6.30 -18.68 12.49
CA ARG A 122 6.15 -20.00 11.88
C ARG A 122 4.91 -20.06 10.97
N ASP A 123 3.79 -19.52 11.43
CA ASP A 123 2.53 -19.55 10.68
C ASP A 123 2.52 -18.53 9.54
N GLY A 124 3.00 -17.31 9.82
CA GLY A 124 3.13 -16.27 8.83
C GLY A 124 4.02 -16.67 7.65
N VAL A 125 5.15 -17.32 7.91
CA VAL A 125 6.06 -17.82 6.85
C VAL A 125 5.39 -18.89 5.99
N ALA A 126 4.69 -19.85 6.59
CA ALA A 126 3.99 -20.89 5.85
C ALA A 126 2.90 -20.29 4.95
N CYS A 127 2.05 -19.44 5.52
CA CYS A 127 0.97 -18.78 4.78
C CYS A 127 1.52 -17.91 3.65
N PHE A 128 2.59 -17.14 3.89
CA PHE A 128 3.23 -16.31 2.87
C PHE A 128 3.79 -17.14 1.71
N ARG A 129 4.45 -18.26 2.01
CA ARG A 129 5.00 -19.17 0.98
C ARG A 129 3.90 -19.77 0.11
N LEU A 130 2.86 -20.33 0.73
CA LEU A 130 1.70 -20.87 0.01
C LEU A 130 1.02 -19.81 -0.85
N LEU A 131 0.78 -18.61 -0.27
CA LEU A 131 0.10 -17.51 -0.95
C LEU A 131 0.87 -17.00 -2.17
N THR A 132 2.20 -16.92 -2.06
CA THR A 132 3.06 -16.44 -3.16
C THR A 132 3.44 -17.54 -4.14
N GLY A 133 3.17 -18.81 -3.82
CA GLY A 133 3.64 -19.98 -4.57
C GLY A 133 5.16 -20.13 -4.63
N HIS A 134 5.87 -19.49 -3.69
CA HIS A 134 7.33 -19.63 -3.46
C HIS A 134 7.55 -20.53 -2.24
N ASP A 135 6.92 -21.69 -2.29
CA ASP A 135 6.95 -22.68 -1.23
C ASP A 135 8.07 -23.71 -1.47
N TYR A 136 7.99 -24.86 -0.82
CA TYR A 136 8.95 -25.96 -0.99
C TYR A 136 8.20 -27.25 -1.35
N LEU A 137 7.05 -27.13 -1.99
CA LEU A 137 6.27 -28.24 -2.46
C LEU A 137 6.73 -28.63 -3.87
N GLN A 138 6.45 -29.87 -4.25
CA GLN A 138 7.00 -30.47 -5.46
C GLN A 138 6.68 -29.68 -6.75
N ASP A 139 5.46 -29.13 -6.88
CA ASP A 139 5.09 -28.29 -8.03
C ASP A 139 6.04 -27.10 -8.18
N HIS A 140 6.28 -26.35 -7.08
CA HIS A 140 7.20 -25.21 -7.11
C HIS A 140 8.64 -25.65 -7.37
N LEU A 141 9.10 -26.72 -6.71
CA LEU A 141 10.45 -27.25 -6.86
C LEU A 141 10.72 -27.68 -8.31
N CYS A 142 9.74 -28.29 -8.98
CA CYS A 142 9.83 -28.66 -10.39
C CYS A 142 9.93 -27.42 -11.29
N ARG A 143 9.10 -26.40 -11.04
CA ARG A 143 9.13 -25.13 -11.80
C ARG A 143 10.47 -24.39 -11.73
N ILE A 144 11.22 -24.55 -10.64
CA ILE A 144 12.55 -23.93 -10.47
C ILE A 144 13.72 -24.89 -10.77
N GLY A 145 13.44 -26.11 -11.26
CA GLY A 145 14.45 -27.09 -11.67
C GLY A 145 15.17 -27.80 -10.52
N LEU A 146 14.60 -27.79 -9.31
CA LEU A 146 15.12 -28.54 -8.16
C LEU A 146 14.51 -29.94 -8.02
N ALA A 147 13.36 -30.17 -8.65
CA ALA A 147 12.72 -31.48 -8.76
C ALA A 147 12.53 -31.85 -10.24
N VAL A 148 12.48 -33.15 -10.52
CA VAL A 148 12.28 -33.69 -11.88
C VAL A 148 10.81 -33.77 -12.27
N ASP A 149 9.94 -33.97 -11.29
CA ASP A 149 8.51 -34.23 -11.48
C ASP A 149 7.70 -33.48 -10.42
N PRO A 150 6.57 -32.82 -10.78
CA PRO A 150 5.75 -32.04 -9.85
C PRO A 150 4.82 -32.89 -8.97
N THR A 151 4.71 -34.20 -9.21
CA THR A 151 3.76 -35.07 -8.51
C THR A 151 4.02 -35.10 -7.00
N CYS A 152 2.95 -35.07 -6.22
CA CYS A 152 2.99 -35.19 -4.77
C CYS A 152 3.73 -36.44 -4.32
N THR A 153 4.89 -36.23 -3.70
CA THR A 153 5.75 -37.32 -3.18
C THR A 153 5.10 -38.07 -2.02
N LEU A 154 4.06 -37.50 -1.39
CA LEU A 154 3.34 -38.14 -0.30
C LEU A 154 2.25 -39.12 -0.78
N CYS A 155 1.53 -38.78 -1.86
CA CYS A 155 0.37 -39.57 -2.31
C CYS A 155 0.51 -40.16 -3.71
N GLY A 156 1.40 -39.62 -4.55
CA GLY A 156 1.69 -40.08 -5.90
C GLY A 156 0.60 -39.83 -6.95
N ARG A 157 -0.33 -38.88 -6.72
CA ARG A 157 -1.53 -38.75 -7.58
C ARG A 157 -1.55 -37.51 -8.48
N GLU A 158 -1.34 -36.33 -7.90
CA GLU A 158 -1.46 -35.03 -8.58
C GLU A 158 -0.25 -34.17 -8.23
N ASP A 159 -0.07 -33.07 -8.95
CA ASP A 159 0.94 -32.06 -8.66
C ASP A 159 0.82 -31.55 -7.22
N MET A 160 1.96 -31.49 -6.51
CA MET A 160 2.02 -31.06 -5.11
C MET A 160 1.90 -29.54 -4.99
N SER A 161 0.73 -29.02 -5.30
CA SER A 161 0.38 -27.62 -5.09
C SER A 161 -0.12 -27.38 -3.66
N SER A 162 -0.25 -26.12 -3.26
CA SER A 162 -0.90 -25.76 -1.99
C SER A 162 -2.36 -26.20 -1.95
N GLU A 163 -3.05 -26.15 -3.09
CA GLU A 163 -4.43 -26.55 -3.28
C GLU A 163 -4.57 -28.07 -3.12
N HIS A 164 -3.59 -28.83 -3.63
CA HIS A 164 -3.54 -30.28 -3.43
C HIS A 164 -3.40 -30.66 -1.94
N LEU A 165 -2.65 -29.89 -1.13
CA LEU A 165 -2.52 -30.19 0.31
C LEU A 165 -3.87 -30.17 1.06
N ASP A 166 -4.84 -29.41 0.57
CA ASP A 166 -6.19 -29.35 1.17
C ASP A 166 -6.97 -30.66 0.98
N VAL A 167 -6.59 -31.50 0.00
CA VAL A 167 -7.27 -32.76 -0.34
C VAL A 167 -6.36 -33.99 -0.36
N CYS A 168 -5.06 -33.82 -0.10
CA CYS A 168 -4.06 -34.88 -0.17
C CYS A 168 -4.37 -36.01 0.84
N PRO A 169 -4.61 -37.26 0.42
CA PRO A 169 -5.02 -38.32 1.34
C PRO A 169 -3.92 -38.67 2.36
N SER A 170 -2.65 -38.51 1.98
CA SER A 170 -1.49 -38.86 2.81
C SER A 170 -1.23 -37.90 3.97
N ILE A 171 -2.03 -36.84 4.14
CA ILE A 171 -1.97 -35.91 5.29
C ILE A 171 -3.37 -35.64 5.88
N GLU A 172 -4.36 -36.49 5.56
CA GLU A 172 -5.73 -36.40 6.06
C GLU A 172 -5.78 -36.49 7.59
N ASP A 173 -4.94 -37.35 8.18
CA ASP A 173 -4.81 -37.51 9.63
C ASP A 173 -4.57 -36.16 10.31
N ILE A 174 -3.71 -35.34 9.74
CA ILE A 174 -3.38 -34.03 10.28
C ILE A 174 -4.52 -33.06 10.06
N ARG A 175 -5.15 -33.03 8.88
CA ARG A 175 -6.28 -32.14 8.61
C ARG A 175 -7.44 -32.35 9.58
N ILE A 176 -7.80 -33.61 9.86
CA ILE A 176 -8.91 -33.94 10.76
C ILE A 176 -8.55 -33.64 12.23
N HIS A 177 -7.29 -33.83 12.63
CA HIS A 177 -6.86 -33.63 14.02
C HIS A 177 -6.53 -32.17 14.37
N ILE A 178 -6.51 -31.23 13.41
CA ILE A 178 -6.34 -29.82 13.72
C ILE A 178 -7.64 -29.23 14.30
N LEU A 179 -7.69 -29.16 15.63
CA LEU A 179 -8.76 -28.53 16.42
C LEU A 179 -8.74 -26.99 16.39
N SER A 180 -7.98 -26.36 15.49
CA SER A 180 -7.84 -24.90 15.46
C SER A 180 -8.90 -24.26 14.57
N ASP A 181 -9.68 -23.32 15.10
CA ASP A 181 -10.61 -22.52 14.27
C ASP A 181 -9.89 -21.47 13.40
N ASP A 182 -8.60 -21.25 13.64
CA ASP A 182 -7.77 -20.34 12.86
C ASP A 182 -7.32 -20.99 11.55
N ILE A 183 -7.85 -20.48 10.43
CA ILE A 183 -7.53 -20.93 9.08
C ILE A 183 -6.03 -20.79 8.74
N TYR A 184 -5.35 -19.77 9.25
CA TYR A 184 -3.92 -19.57 9.00
C TYR A 184 -3.09 -20.60 9.74
N ARG A 185 -3.46 -20.89 10.98
CA ARG A 185 -2.80 -21.93 11.79
C ARG A 185 -3.01 -23.31 11.17
N LYS A 186 -4.22 -23.62 10.71
CA LYS A 186 -4.54 -24.85 9.96
C LYS A 186 -3.63 -25.00 8.74
N LYS A 187 -3.60 -24.00 7.85
CA LYS A 187 -2.75 -24.00 6.65
C LYS A 187 -1.27 -24.17 6.99
N ALA A 188 -0.79 -23.48 8.02
CA ALA A 188 0.60 -23.59 8.44
C ALA A 188 0.96 -24.97 8.96
N LEU A 189 0.09 -25.61 9.76
CA LEU A 189 0.32 -26.96 10.27
C LEU A 189 0.41 -27.97 9.12
N VAL A 190 -0.57 -27.94 8.21
CA VAL A 190 -0.59 -28.83 7.03
C VAL A 190 0.68 -28.64 6.19
N TYR A 191 1.09 -27.40 5.90
CA TYR A 191 2.30 -27.12 5.13
C TYR A 191 3.58 -27.65 5.78
N TRP A 192 3.79 -27.34 7.07
CA TRP A 192 5.01 -27.78 7.76
C TRP A 192 5.09 -29.29 7.90
N GLU A 193 3.94 -29.93 8.08
CA GLU A 193 3.84 -31.37 8.22
C GLU A 193 4.05 -32.10 6.90
N ALA A 194 3.46 -31.60 5.82
CA ALA A 194 3.76 -32.08 4.46
C ALA A 194 5.26 -31.98 4.18
N ARG A 195 5.88 -30.84 4.48
CA ARG A 195 7.33 -30.64 4.29
C ARG A 195 8.19 -31.56 5.16
N ARG A 196 7.76 -31.83 6.40
CA ARG A 196 8.43 -32.76 7.31
C ARG A 196 8.41 -34.17 6.71
N ARG A 197 7.23 -34.66 6.29
CA ARG A 197 7.10 -35.97 5.65
C ARG A 197 7.91 -36.07 4.36
N MET A 198 7.90 -35.03 3.52
CA MET A 198 8.74 -34.98 2.31
C MET A 198 10.23 -35.16 2.61
N ALA A 199 10.72 -34.56 3.70
CA ALA A 199 12.13 -34.65 4.09
C ALA A 199 12.52 -35.98 4.74
N GLU A 200 11.53 -36.77 5.18
CA GLU A 200 11.71 -38.10 5.76
C GLU A 200 11.56 -39.23 4.74
N LEU A 201 11.16 -38.91 3.50
CA LEU A 201 11.14 -39.89 2.41
C LEU A 201 12.59 -40.30 2.06
N PRO A 202 12.82 -41.60 1.81
CA PRO A 202 14.14 -42.14 1.49
C PRO A 202 14.68 -41.69 0.13
#